data_AF-A0A814Y1Q5-F1
#
_entry.id   AF-A0A814Y1Q5-F1
#
_cell.length_a   1.000
_cell.length_b   1.000
_cell.length_c   1.000
_cell.angle_alpha   90.00
_cell.angle_beta   90.00
_cell.angle_gamma   90.00
#
_symmetry.space_group_name_H-M   'P 1'
#
loop_
_entity.id
_entity.type
_entity.pdbx_description
1 polymer ?
#
loop_
_entity_poly.entity_id
_entity_poly.type
_entity_poly.pdbx_seq_one_letter_code
_entity_poly.pdbx_strand_id
1 'polypeptide(L)'
;MTIKKCSYNSKWIKDCYGDTELERIGNRSIICAGTILGSWRPMLDYLSIVEQITRSKYRQCNDQGIHNYIVHNNVINNTKIHIITHENGFVATLGYRGIYIRNKFGLILNRNGQVYAVIHQFDRIKQINDQYNIEYQLWPTLTQQ
;
A
#
# COMPACT_ATOMS: atom_id res chain seq x y z
N MET A 1 7.85 -7.57 6.44
CA MET A 1 9.17 -7.07 6.00
C MET A 1 9.36 -5.68 6.59
N THR A 2 10.56 -5.33 7.06
CA THR A 2 10.83 -3.99 7.61
C THR A 2 11.35 -3.04 6.54
N ILE A 3 11.27 -1.74 6.79
CA ILE A 3 11.70 -0.68 5.85
C ILE A 3 13.17 -0.87 5.46
N LYS A 4 14.06 -1.03 6.44
CA LYS A 4 15.51 -1.16 6.23
C LYS A 4 15.90 -2.42 5.46
N LYS A 5 15.12 -3.51 5.60
CA LYS A 5 15.37 -4.78 4.90
C LYS A 5 14.92 -4.77 3.44
N CYS A 6 14.13 -3.78 3.01
CA CYS A 6 13.70 -3.63 1.62
C CYS A 6 14.52 -2.53 0.95
N SER A 7 15.29 -2.87 -0.07
CA SER A 7 16.16 -1.91 -0.79
C SER A 7 15.39 -0.69 -1.31
N TYR A 8 14.21 -0.89 -1.89
CA TYR A 8 13.36 0.19 -2.40
C TYR A 8 12.84 1.10 -1.29
N ASN A 9 12.24 0.54 -0.23
CA ASN A 9 11.68 1.35 0.86
C ASN A 9 12.77 2.06 1.68
N SER A 10 13.89 1.38 1.90
CA SER A 10 15.08 1.97 2.51
C SER A 10 15.57 3.18 1.71
N LYS A 11 15.70 3.01 0.38
CA LYS A 11 16.05 4.10 -0.54
C LYS A 11 15.04 5.24 -0.50
N TRP A 12 13.74 4.97 -0.55
CA TRP A 12 12.72 6.02 -0.56
C TRP A 12 12.70 6.86 0.73
N ILE A 13 12.93 6.25 1.89
CA ILE A 13 13.09 7.01 3.14
C ILE A 13 14.38 7.82 3.11
N LYS A 14 15.50 7.21 2.73
CA LYS A 14 16.81 7.88 2.68
C LYS A 14 16.81 9.07 1.71
N ASP A 15 16.30 8.90 0.50
CA ASP A 15 16.27 9.96 -0.51
C ASP A 15 15.41 11.15 -0.07
N CYS A 16 14.33 10.89 0.67
CA CYS A 16 13.37 11.91 1.06
C CYS A 16 13.70 12.59 2.41
N TYR A 17 14.25 11.84 3.37
CA TYR A 17 14.41 12.28 4.76
C TYR A 17 15.80 12.03 5.36
N GLY A 18 16.72 11.42 4.60
CA GLY A 18 18.10 11.16 5.01
C GLY A 18 18.28 9.90 5.88
N ASP A 19 19.55 9.60 6.15
CA ASP A 19 19.96 8.41 6.90
C ASP A 19 19.45 8.41 8.35
N THR A 20 19.41 9.56 9.01
CA THR A 20 18.91 9.69 10.39
C THR A 20 17.47 9.19 10.50
N GLU A 21 16.62 9.52 9.53
CA GLU A 21 15.24 9.09 9.54
C GLU A 21 15.11 7.59 9.22
N LEU A 22 15.92 7.09 8.28
CA LEU A 22 15.98 5.66 7.99
C LEU A 22 16.39 4.84 9.22
N GLU A 23 17.34 5.30 10.02
CA GLU A 23 17.70 4.60 11.26
C GLU A 23 16.56 4.61 12.28
N ARG A 24 15.80 5.72 12.34
CA ARG A 24 14.72 5.87 13.31
C ARG A 24 13.52 4.97 13.03
N ILE A 25 13.07 4.88 11.78
CA ILE A 25 11.89 4.07 11.41
C ILE A 25 12.23 2.77 10.69
N GLY A 26 13.49 2.53 10.33
CA GLY A 26 13.92 1.43 9.47
C GLY A 26 13.57 0.03 9.98
N ASN A 27 13.50 -0.16 11.30
CA ASN A 27 13.12 -1.44 11.91
C ASN A 27 11.60 -1.64 11.98
N ARG A 28 10.80 -0.64 11.61
CA ARG A 28 9.34 -0.77 11.54
C ARG A 28 8.90 -1.49 10.27
N SER A 29 7.73 -2.10 10.32
CA SER A 29 7.09 -2.76 9.17
C SER A 29 6.78 -1.75 8.07
N ILE A 30 6.94 -2.16 6.82
CA ILE A 30 6.46 -1.39 5.67
C ILE A 30 4.93 -1.39 5.69
N ILE A 31 4.33 -0.21 5.55
CA ILE A 31 2.88 -0.03 5.42
C ILE A 31 2.60 0.41 3.99
N CYS A 32 1.74 -0.30 3.26
CA CYS A 32 1.47 -0.03 1.85
C CYS A 32 0.70 1.30 1.66
N ALA A 33 1.22 2.20 0.84
CA ALA A 33 0.57 3.49 0.57
C ALA A 33 -0.60 3.40 -0.42
N GLY A 34 -0.71 2.30 -1.17
CA GLY A 34 -1.76 2.11 -2.18
C GLY A 34 -3.14 1.76 -1.62
N THR A 35 -3.30 1.64 -0.30
CA THR A 35 -4.62 1.47 0.31
C THR A 35 -4.66 2.15 1.67
N ILE A 36 -5.47 3.20 1.76
CA ILE A 36 -5.65 4.00 2.98
C ILE A 36 -7.14 4.26 3.13
N LEU A 37 -7.67 4.04 4.32
CA LEU A 37 -9.07 4.29 4.66
C LEU A 37 -9.12 5.15 5.92
N GLY A 38 -9.97 6.17 5.90
CA GLY A 38 -10.14 7.06 7.03
C GLY A 38 -11.45 7.84 6.92
N SER A 39 -11.87 8.43 8.03
CA SER A 39 -12.94 9.41 8.01
C SER A 39 -12.50 10.68 7.27
N TRP A 40 -13.49 11.47 6.85
CA TRP A 40 -13.29 12.65 6.01
C TRP A 40 -12.16 13.58 6.52
N ARG A 41 -12.23 13.99 7.79
CA ARG A 41 -11.32 15.00 8.32
C ARG A 41 -9.86 14.54 8.39
N PRO A 42 -9.53 13.39 9.03
CA PRO A 42 -8.17 12.85 9.02
C PRO A 42 -7.61 12.59 7.62
N MET A 43 -8.46 12.21 6.66
CA MET A 43 -8.02 12.00 5.28
C MET A 43 -7.63 13.31 4.60
N LEU A 44 -8.39 14.39 4.82
CA LEU A 44 -7.99 15.72 4.34
C LEU A 44 -6.66 16.16 4.95
N ASP A 45 -6.49 15.99 6.27
CA ASP A 45 -5.25 16.36 6.94
C ASP A 45 -4.06 15.55 6.39
N TYR A 46 -4.24 14.23 6.16
CA TYR A 46 -3.25 13.37 5.49
C TYR A 46 -2.89 13.89 4.09
N LEU A 47 -3.89 14.18 3.25
CA LEU A 47 -3.67 14.66 1.88
C LEU A 47 -2.97 16.01 1.85
N SER A 48 -3.31 16.94 2.75
CA SER A 48 -2.62 18.23 2.86
C SER A 48 -1.14 18.08 3.23
N ILE A 49 -0.80 17.14 4.12
CA ILE A 49 0.60 16.85 4.46
C ILE A 49 1.34 16.26 3.25
N VAL A 50 0.73 15.29 2.56
CA VAL A 50 1.32 14.68 1.35
C VAL A 50 1.53 15.73 0.27
N GLU A 51 0.57 16.62 0.04
CA GLU A 51 0.67 17.72 -0.90
C GLU A 51 1.84 18.65 -0.54
N GLN A 52 1.93 19.09 0.73
CA GLN A 52 2.99 19.97 1.19
C GLN A 52 4.39 19.35 0.97
N ILE A 53 4.55 18.07 1.30
CA ILE A 53 5.82 17.35 1.11
C ILE A 53 6.12 17.20 -0.39
N THR A 54 5.13 16.82 -1.19
CA THR A 54 5.30 16.61 -2.63
C THR A 54 5.64 17.91 -3.35
N ARG A 55 5.06 19.05 -2.94
CA ARG A 55 5.38 20.37 -3.51
C ARG A 55 6.78 20.84 -3.12
N SER A 56 7.22 20.60 -1.88
CA SER A 56 8.54 21.03 -1.40
C SER A 56 9.69 20.13 -1.86
N LYS A 57 9.42 18.85 -2.12
CA LYS A 57 10.42 17.83 -2.47
C LYS A 57 10.06 17.11 -3.78
N TYR A 58 9.52 17.86 -4.74
CA TYR A 58 8.98 17.32 -5.98
C TYR A 58 9.99 16.42 -6.69
N ARG A 59 9.56 15.20 -7.05
CA ARG A 59 10.36 14.09 -7.63
C ARG A 59 11.44 13.47 -6.75
N GLN A 60 11.79 14.07 -5.62
CA GLN A 60 12.76 13.48 -4.68
C GLN A 60 12.12 12.41 -3.79
N CYS A 61 10.85 12.59 -3.45
CA CYS A 61 10.14 11.71 -2.52
C CYS A 61 9.12 10.83 -3.24
N ASN A 62 9.22 9.53 -3.01
CA ASN A 62 8.18 8.58 -3.41
C ASN A 62 7.06 8.52 -2.36
N ASP A 63 5.82 8.35 -2.83
CA ASP A 63 4.59 8.28 -2.02
C ASP A 63 4.63 7.18 -0.93
N GLN A 64 5.20 6.02 -1.25
CA GLN A 64 5.41 4.91 -0.31
C GLN A 64 6.34 5.31 0.85
N GLY A 65 7.37 6.11 0.56
CA GLY A 65 8.27 6.69 1.56
C GLY A 65 7.59 7.77 2.41
N ILE A 66 6.88 8.70 1.78
CA ILE A 66 6.10 9.74 2.46
C ILE A 66 5.10 9.12 3.42
N HIS A 67 4.34 8.12 2.97
CA HIS A 67 3.34 7.44 3.77
C HIS A 67 3.94 6.77 5.01
N ASN A 68 5.05 6.03 4.87
CA ASN A 68 5.71 5.38 6.01
C ASN A 68 6.26 6.41 7.00
N TYR A 69 6.80 7.54 6.51
CA TYR A 69 7.19 8.65 7.36
C TYR A 69 5.99 9.20 8.15
N ILE A 70 4.89 9.53 7.48
CA ILE A 70 3.69 10.09 8.14
C ILE A 70 3.18 9.18 9.25
N VAL A 71 3.03 7.89 8.96
CA VAL A 71 2.44 6.92 9.89
C VAL A 71 3.37 6.60 11.06
N HIS A 72 4.64 6.25 10.80
CA HIS A 72 5.56 5.85 11.89
C HIS A 72 5.96 7.01 12.81
N ASN A 73 5.68 8.24 12.38
CA ASN A 73 6.02 9.46 13.11
C ASN A 73 4.80 10.16 13.70
N ASN A 74 3.60 9.61 13.51
CA ASN A 74 2.35 10.20 13.98
C ASN A 74 2.20 11.68 13.56
N VAL A 75 2.52 11.98 12.30
CA VAL A 75 2.48 13.38 11.79
C VAL A 75 1.04 13.93 11.75
N ILE A 76 0.04 13.05 11.64
CA ILE A 76 -1.38 13.43 11.71
C ILE A 76 -1.78 13.56 13.18
N ASN A 77 -2.00 14.79 13.63
CA ASN A 77 -2.42 15.07 14.99
C ASN A 77 -3.84 14.59 15.29
N ASN A 78 -4.12 14.26 16.55
CA ASN A 78 -5.46 13.96 17.07
C ASN A 78 -6.23 12.87 16.30
N THR A 79 -5.52 11.98 15.63
CA THR A 79 -6.10 10.89 14.84
C THR A 79 -5.56 9.56 15.34
N LYS A 80 -6.46 8.60 15.57
CA LYS A 80 -6.08 7.23 15.88
C LYS A 80 -5.78 6.49 14.57
N ILE A 81 -4.52 6.13 14.37
CA ILE A 81 -4.10 5.33 13.21
C ILE A 81 -4.20 3.85 13.54
N HIS A 82 -4.88 3.10 12.66
CA HIS A 82 -4.99 1.65 12.73
C HIS A 82 -4.20 1.01 11.60
N ILE A 83 -3.22 0.17 11.93
CA ILE A 83 -2.48 -0.62 10.93
C ILE A 83 -3.18 -1.95 10.75
N ILE A 84 -3.77 -2.14 9.58
CA ILE A 84 -4.41 -3.40 9.19
C ILE A 84 -3.38 -4.27 8.47
N THR A 85 -3.04 -5.41 9.07
CA THR A 85 -2.07 -6.34 8.48
C THR A 85 -2.70 -7.06 7.29
N HIS A 86 -1.88 -7.31 6.27
CA HIS A 86 -2.26 -8.16 5.13
C HIS A 86 -2.86 -9.50 5.60
N GLU A 87 -2.19 -10.20 6.51
CA GLU A 87 -2.51 -11.57 6.89
C GLU A 87 -3.92 -11.78 7.46
N ASN A 88 -4.43 -10.80 8.20
CA ASN A 88 -5.67 -10.92 8.98
C ASN A 88 -6.71 -9.87 8.59
N GLY A 89 -6.34 -8.92 7.72
CA GLY A 89 -7.19 -7.80 7.32
C GLY A 89 -8.16 -8.14 6.21
N PHE A 90 -8.81 -7.10 5.71
CA PHE A 90 -9.73 -7.16 4.56
C PHE A 90 -9.07 -6.73 3.24
N VAL A 91 -7.81 -6.27 3.27
CA VAL A 91 -7.03 -5.88 2.08
C VAL A 91 -5.82 -6.80 1.93
N ALA A 92 -5.66 -7.38 0.74
CA ALA A 92 -4.53 -8.21 0.39
C ALA A 92 -3.53 -7.45 -0.51
N THR A 93 -2.37 -7.03 0.01
CA THR A 93 -1.26 -6.55 -0.84
C THR A 93 -0.34 -7.71 -1.24
N LEU A 94 -0.52 -8.24 -2.45
CA LEU A 94 0.14 -9.49 -2.88
C LEU A 94 1.49 -9.29 -3.58
N GLY A 95 1.90 -8.05 -3.86
CA GLY A 95 3.06 -7.78 -4.70
C GLY A 95 4.44 -8.20 -4.15
N TYR A 96 4.52 -8.69 -2.90
CA TYR A 96 5.72 -9.27 -2.30
C TYR A 96 5.55 -10.73 -1.86
N ARG A 97 4.35 -11.31 -2.00
CA ARG A 97 4.04 -12.68 -1.57
C ARG A 97 3.16 -13.37 -2.60
N GLY A 98 3.69 -14.41 -3.23
CA GLY A 98 2.97 -15.27 -4.17
C GLY A 98 2.15 -16.38 -3.54
N ILE A 99 2.12 -16.51 -2.21
CA ILE A 99 1.38 -17.57 -1.52
C ILE A 99 0.05 -17.02 -1.03
N TYR A 100 -1.04 -17.63 -1.50
CA TYR A 100 -2.41 -17.31 -1.13
C TYR A 100 -3.28 -18.57 -1.20
N ILE A 101 -4.39 -18.57 -0.46
CA ILE A 101 -5.36 -19.68 -0.43
C ILE A 101 -6.65 -19.19 -1.10
N ARG A 102 -7.29 -20.06 -1.88
CA ARG A 102 -8.60 -19.78 -2.48
C ARG A 102 -9.66 -20.71 -1.91
N ASN A 103 -10.90 -20.21 -1.83
CA ASN A 103 -12.05 -21.08 -1.63
C ASN A 103 -12.50 -21.72 -2.96
N LYS A 104 -13.53 -22.56 -2.91
CA LYS A 104 -14.10 -23.25 -4.09
C LYS A 104 -14.66 -22.32 -5.18
N PHE A 105 -14.85 -21.04 -4.86
CA PHE A 105 -15.33 -20.01 -5.80
C PHE A 105 -14.19 -19.18 -6.39
N GLY A 106 -12.93 -19.53 -6.11
CA GLY A 106 -11.76 -18.78 -6.60
C GLY A 106 -11.46 -17.50 -5.82
N LEU A 107 -12.19 -17.20 -4.75
CA LEU A 107 -11.98 -16.01 -3.92
C LEU A 107 -10.80 -16.23 -2.97
N ILE A 108 -9.96 -15.22 -2.80
CA ILE A 108 -8.76 -15.29 -1.96
C ILE A 108 -9.11 -15.08 -0.48
N LEU A 109 -8.57 -15.94 0.37
CA LEU A 109 -8.80 -15.95 1.81
C LEU A 109 -7.62 -15.36 2.59
N ASN A 110 -7.94 -14.67 3.69
CA ASN A 110 -6.98 -14.29 4.72
C ASN A 110 -6.72 -15.46 5.69
N ARG A 111 -5.83 -15.28 6.68
CA ARG A 111 -5.50 -16.34 7.64
C ARG A 111 -6.65 -16.77 8.55
N ASN A 112 -7.67 -15.94 8.68
CA ASN A 112 -8.90 -16.25 9.43
C ASN A 112 -9.93 -17.01 8.58
N GLY A 113 -9.60 -17.35 7.33
CA GLY A 113 -10.52 -17.99 6.39
C GLY A 113 -11.58 -17.04 5.82
N GLN A 114 -11.42 -15.73 6.00
CA GLN A 114 -12.35 -14.71 5.48
C GLN A 114 -11.90 -14.27 4.08
N VAL A 115 -12.86 -13.95 3.22
CA VAL A 115 -12.56 -13.42 1.88
C VAL A 115 -12.00 -12.00 1.99
N TYR A 116 -10.90 -11.71 1.28
CA TYR A 116 -10.42 -10.34 1.15
C TYR A 116 -11.41 -9.49 0.34
N ALA A 117 -11.68 -8.28 0.81
CA ALA A 117 -12.53 -7.32 0.10
C ALA A 117 -11.79 -6.64 -1.06
N VAL A 118 -10.47 -6.45 -0.93
CA VAL A 118 -9.62 -5.81 -1.96
C VAL A 118 -8.35 -6.62 -2.14
N ILE A 119 -7.96 -6.87 -3.39
CA ILE A 119 -6.66 -7.43 -3.75
C ILE A 119 -5.87 -6.36 -4.50
N HIS A 120 -4.79 -5.88 -3.88
CA HIS A 120 -3.88 -4.88 -4.43
C HIS A 120 -2.61 -5.54 -4.98
N GLN A 121 -2.11 -5.02 -6.10
CA GLN A 121 -0.95 -5.55 -6.84
C GLN A 121 -1.18 -6.99 -7.35
N PHE A 122 -2.41 -7.27 -7.79
CA PHE A 122 -2.84 -8.57 -8.30
C PHE A 122 -2.14 -8.96 -9.62
N ASP A 123 -1.81 -7.97 -10.43
CA ASP A 123 -1.16 -8.04 -11.74
C ASP A 123 0.22 -8.70 -11.68
N ARG A 124 0.85 -8.71 -10.51
CA ARG A 124 2.18 -9.31 -10.27
C ARG A 124 2.15 -10.83 -10.12
N ILE A 125 0.96 -11.42 -10.04
CA ILE A 125 0.77 -12.86 -9.93
C ILE A 125 -0.01 -13.31 -11.16
N LYS A 126 0.67 -14.03 -12.06
CA LYS A 126 0.11 -14.45 -13.35
C LYS A 126 -1.28 -15.10 -13.19
N GLN A 127 -1.44 -16.02 -12.25
CA GLN A 127 -2.70 -16.73 -12.02
C GLN A 127 -3.87 -15.83 -11.59
N ILE A 128 -3.58 -14.73 -10.87
CA ILE A 128 -4.63 -13.78 -10.48
C ILE A 128 -4.93 -12.83 -11.63
N ASN A 129 -3.91 -12.40 -12.36
CA ASN A 129 -4.08 -11.59 -13.57
C ASN A 129 -4.87 -12.34 -14.66
N ASP A 130 -4.58 -13.63 -14.87
CA ASP A 130 -5.33 -14.49 -15.79
C ASP A 130 -6.80 -14.59 -15.39
N GLN A 131 -7.10 -14.80 -14.10
CA GLN A 131 -8.47 -14.81 -13.59
C GLN A 131 -9.17 -13.46 -13.82
N TYR A 132 -8.49 -12.36 -13.51
CA TYR A 132 -9.03 -11.01 -13.73
C TYR A 132 -9.43 -10.81 -15.21
N ASN A 133 -8.58 -11.22 -16.15
CA ASN A 133 -8.87 -11.09 -17.59
C ASN A 133 -10.04 -11.97 -18.07
N ILE A 134 -10.29 -13.10 -17.39
CA ILE A 134 -11.44 -13.97 -17.70
C ILE A 134 -12.72 -13.38 -17.12
N GLU A 135 -12.69 -12.90 -15.88
CA GLU A 135 -13.87 -12.41 -15.14
C GLU A 135 -14.28 -11.00 -15.56
N TYR A 136 -13.32 -10.12 -15.80
CA TYR A 136 -13.52 -8.70 -16.03
C TYR A 136 -13.09 -8.31 -17.46
N GLN A 137 -13.70 -8.98 -18.45
CA GLN A 137 -13.56 -8.55 -19.84
C GLN A 137 -14.14 -7.14 -19.98
N LEU A 138 -13.24 -6.15 -20.04
CA LEU A 138 -13.62 -4.81 -20.44
C LEU A 138 -14.19 -4.92 -21.85
N TRP A 139 -15.41 -4.41 -22.03
CA TRP A 139 -15.94 -4.25 -23.38
C TRP A 139 -14.92 -3.45 -24.18
N PRO A 140 -14.52 -3.88 -25.38
CA PRO A 140 -13.61 -3.09 -26.19
C PRO A 140 -14.20 -1.69 -26.28
N THR A 141 -13.48 -0.70 -25.74
CA THR A 141 -13.83 0.70 -25.94
C THR A 141 -13.89 0.86 -27.45
N LEU A 142 -15.05 1.24 -27.98
CA LEU A 142 -15.26 1.52 -29.40
C LEU A 142 -14.11 2.43 -29.85
N THR A 143 -13.07 1.84 -30.44
CA THR A 143 -12.00 2.60 -31.08
C THR A 143 -12.70 3.32 -32.20
N GLN A 144 -12.79 4.65 -32.08
CA GLN A 144 -13.33 5.52 -33.12
C GLN A 144 -12.66 5.13 -34.45
N GLN A 145 -13.50 4.71 -35.40
CA GLN A 145 -13.13 4.48 -36.79
C GLN A 145 -12.67 5.78 -37.45
#